data_AF-A0A9D8AMX4-F1
#
_entry.id   AF-A0A9D8AMX4-F1
#
_cell.length_a   1.000
_cell.length_b   1.000
_cell.length_c   1.000
_cell.angle_alpha   90.00
_cell.angle_beta   90.00
_cell.angle_gamma   90.00
#
_symmetry.space_group_name_H-M   'P 1'
#
loop_
_entity.id
_entity.type
_entity.pdbx_description
1 polymer ?
#
loop_
_entity_poly.entity_id
_entity_poly.type
_entity_poly.pdbx_seq_one_letter_code
_entity_poly.pdbx_strand_id
1 'polypeptide(L)' 'MDSVRQLADKAISLKPVERLQLVDTILQSLDEPDAKIERLWIKEADARYEAYKRGELNTTDWDDINEKYEGIH' A
#
# COMPACT_ATOMS: atom_id res chain seq x y z
N MET A 1 24.92 -19.57 -6.71
CA MET A 1 24.07 -18.43 -6.33
C MET A 1 24.71 -17.74 -5.14
N ASP A 2 24.74 -16.41 -5.15
CA ASP A 2 25.21 -15.64 -4.00
C ASP A 2 24.21 -15.78 -2.84
N SER A 3 24.72 -15.78 -1.60
CA SER A 3 23.87 -15.68 -0.41
C SER A 3 23.26 -14.29 -0.27
N VAL A 4 22.16 -14.17 0.47
CA VAL A 4 21.51 -12.87 0.78
C VAL A 4 22.52 -11.88 1.37
N ARG A 5 23.42 -12.35 2.24
CA ARG A 5 24.47 -11.52 2.83
C ARG A 5 25.45 -10.98 1.78
N GLN A 6 25.89 -11.83 0.86
CA GLN A 6 26.78 -11.42 -0.24
C GLN A 6 26.10 -10.42 -1.19
N LEU A 7 24.79 -10.58 -1.44
CA LEU A 7 24.01 -9.62 -2.23
C LEU A 7 23.83 -8.29 -1.50
N ALA A 8 23.60 -8.31 -0.19
CA ALA A 8 23.50 -7.11 0.63
C ALA A 8 24.84 -6.34 0.67
N ASP A 9 25.96 -7.04 0.83
CA ASP A 9 27.30 -6.41 0.82
C ASP A 9 27.59 -5.73 -0.54
N LYS A 10 27.18 -6.36 -1.64
CA LYS A 10 27.26 -5.77 -2.99
C LYS A 10 26.31 -4.57 -3.16
N ALA A 11 25.11 -4.63 -2.61
CA ALA A 11 24.16 -3.52 -2.65
C ALA A 11 24.68 -2.31 -1.85
N ILE A 12 25.23 -2.54 -0.65
CA ILE A 12 25.74 -1.49 0.23
C ILE A 12 26.94 -0.76 -0.39
N SER A 13 27.74 -1.42 -1.25
CA SER A 13 28.88 -0.81 -1.93
C SER A 13 28.51 0.10 -3.11
N LEU A 14 27.25 0.10 -3.56
CA LEU A 14 26.75 1.02 -4.59
C LEU A 14 26.70 2.48 -4.07
N LYS A 15 26.66 3.43 -4.99
CA LYS A 15 26.43 4.84 -4.63
C LYS A 15 25.04 4.99 -4.00
N PRO A 16 24.83 5.99 -3.12
CA PRO A 16 23.54 6.17 -2.44
C PRO A 16 22.31 6.18 -3.37
N VAL A 17 22.41 6.81 -4.54
CA VAL A 17 21.31 6.86 -5.53
C VAL A 17 21.03 5.49 -6.13
N GLU A 18 22.06 4.72 -6.48
CA GLU A 18 21.93 3.37 -7.04
C GLU A 18 21.36 2.40 -6.01
N ARG A 19 21.72 2.56 -4.73
CA ARG A 19 21.09 1.80 -3.64
C ARG A 19 19.59 2.06 -3.55
N LEU A 20 19.19 3.33 -3.65
CA LEU A 20 17.78 3.69 -3.60
C LEU A 20 17.01 3.05 -4.76
N GLN A 21 17.54 3.16 -5.98
CA GLN A 21 16.96 2.52 -7.17
C GLN A 21 16.82 1.00 -7.00
N LEU A 22 17.82 0.34 -6.41
CA LEU A 22 17.76 -1.10 -6.13
C LEU A 22 16.69 -1.44 -5.08
N VAL A 23 16.58 -0.65 -4.01
CA VAL A 23 15.52 -0.81 -2.99
C VAL A 23 14.14 -0.67 -3.64
N ASP A 24 13.92 0.37 -4.45
CA ASP A 24 12.65 0.58 -5.13
C ASP A 24 12.29 -0.59 -6.05
N THR A 25 13.27 -1.09 -6.81
CA THR A 25 13.09 -2.25 -7.69
C THR A 25 12.70 -3.51 -6.92
N ILE A 26 13.37 -3.76 -5.78
CA ILE A 26 13.05 -4.92 -4.92
C ILE A 26 11.64 -4.77 -4.34
N LEU A 27 11.29 -3.59 -3.82
CA LEU A 27 9.97 -3.34 -3.25
C LEU A 27 8.87 -3.54 -4.31
N GLN A 28 9.06 -3.03 -5.52
CA GLN A 28 8.12 -3.24 -6.63
C GLN A 28 7.96 -4.73 -6.98
N SER A 29 9.03 -5.53 -6.89
CA SER A 29 8.94 -6.98 -7.12
C SER A 29 8.19 -7.76 -6.04
N LEU A 30 8.09 -7.20 -4.82
CA LEU A 30 7.35 -7.79 -3.71
C LEU A 30 5.87 -7.38 -3.70
N ASP A 31 5.57 -6.22 -4.27
CA ASP A 31 4.23 -5.62 -4.33
C ASP A 31 3.65 -5.70 -5.75
N GLU A 32 3.93 -6.79 -6.47
CA GLU A 32 3.41 -6.96 -7.82
C GLU A 32 1.89 -7.14 -7.77
N PRO A 33 1.09 -6.21 -8.33
CA PRO A 33 -0.35 -6.27 -8.19
C PRO A 33 -0.89 -7.46 -8.97
N ASP A 34 -1.54 -8.39 -8.28
CA ASP A 34 -2.31 -9.44 -8.94
C ASP A 34 -3.51 -8.80 -9.63
N ALA A 35 -3.48 -8.75 -10.96
CA ALA A 35 -4.54 -8.15 -11.77
C ALA A 35 -5.93 -8.75 -11.49
N LYS A 36 -6.02 -9.99 -10.99
CA LYS A 36 -7.28 -10.59 -10.54
C LYS A 36 -7.75 -9.97 -9.23
N ILE A 37 -6.85 -9.80 -8.26
CA ILE A 37 -7.15 -9.14 -6.99
C ILE A 37 -7.57 -7.70 -7.25
N GLU A 38 -6.83 -6.97 -8.08
CA GLU A 38 -7.15 -5.59 -8.47
C GLU A 38 -8.57 -5.46 -9.04
N ARG A 39 -8.94 -6.34 -9.97
CA ARG A 39 -10.32 -6.36 -10.53
C ARG A 39 -11.39 -6.64 -9.47
N LEU A 40 -11.10 -7.49 -8.48
CA LEU A 40 -12.04 -7.77 -7.39
C LEU A 40 -12.18 -6.57 -6.46
N TRP A 41 -11.08 -5.86 -6.17
CA TRP A 41 -11.11 -4.63 -5.38
C TRP A 41 -11.89 -3.51 -6.07
N ILE A 42 -11.68 -3.30 -7.38
CA ILE A 42 -12.45 -2.32 -8.16
C ILE A 42 -13.95 -2.63 -8.06
N LYS A 43 -14.33 -3.88 -8.31
CA LYS A 43 -15.73 -4.31 -8.24
C LYS A 43 -16.35 -4.09 -6.85
N GLU A 44 -15.62 -4.42 -5.79
CA GLU A 44 -16.10 -4.24 -4.41
C GLU A 44 -16.20 -2.75 -4.04
N ALA A 45 -15.23 -1.93 -4.45
CA ALA A 45 -15.24 -0.49 -4.21
C ALA A 45 -16.45 0.17 -4.87
N ASP A 46 -16.72 -0.15 -6.14
CA ASP A 46 -17.90 0.34 -6.86
C ASP A 46 -19.20 -0.13 -6.17
N ALA A 47 -19.28 -1.40 -5.80
CA ALA A 47 -20.45 -1.96 -5.12
C ALA A 47 -20.74 -1.26 -3.78
N ARG A 48 -19.69 -1.00 -2.98
CA ARG A 48 -19.81 -0.27 -1.70
C ARG A 48 -20.20 1.19 -1.90
N TYR A 49 -19.63 1.84 -2.90
CA TYR A 49 -19.98 3.23 -3.22
C TYR A 49 -21.46 3.36 -3.60
N GLU A 50 -21.95 2.46 -4.45
CA GLU A 50 -23.36 2.45 -4.84
C GLU A 50 -24.29 2.12 -3.67
N ALA A 51 -23.93 1.19 -2.79
CA ALA A 51 -24.69 0.90 -1.57
C ALA A 51 -24.73 2.10 -0.61
N TYR A 52 -23.61 2.82 -0.45
CA TYR A 52 -23.56 4.08 0.29
C TYR A 52 -24.51 5.12 -0.30
N LYS A 53 -24.48 5.30 -1.63
CA LYS A 53 -25.35 6.25 -2.34
C LYS A 53 -26.84 5.93 -2.18
N ARG A 54 -27.21 4.66 -1.98
CA ARG A 54 -28.57 4.21 -1.69
C ARG A 54 -28.94 4.26 -0.20
N GLY A 55 -28.01 4.61 0.69
CA GLY A 55 -28.24 4.62 2.14
C GLY A 55 -28.33 3.23 2.76
N GLU A 56 -27.77 2.21 2.10
CA GLU A 56 -27.80 0.82 2.56
C GLU A 56 -26.63 0.48 3.51
N LEU A 57 -25.68 1.40 3.67
CA LEU A 57 -24.54 1.25 4.56
C LEU A 57 -24.70 2.11 5.80
N ASN A 58 -24.40 1.53 6.96
CA ASN A 58 -24.21 2.31 8.18
C ASN A 58 -22.90 3.11 8.05
N THR A 59 -23.01 4.43 8.06
CA THR A 59 -21.86 5.33 8.03
C THR A 59 -21.82 6.15 9.30
N THR A 60 -20.61 6.45 9.77
CA THR A 60 -20.37 7.41 10.84
C THR A 60 -19.84 8.69 10.20
N ASP A 61 -20.31 9.85 10.65
CA ASP A 61 -19.77 11.11 10.19
C ASP A 61 -18.30 11.25 10.63
N TRP A 62 -17.49 11.91 9.80
CA TRP A 62 -16.11 12.20 10.15
C TRP A 62 -16.03 13.12 11.37
N ASP A 63 -16.93 14.11 11.45
CA ASP A 63 -16.95 15.09 12.54
C ASP A 63 -17.25 14.41 13.89
N ASP A 64 -18.07 13.35 13.90
CA ASP A 64 -18.36 12.54 15.09
C ASP A 64 -17.13 11.74 15.59
N ILE A 65 -16.12 11.51 14.73
CA ILE A 65 -14.92 10.73 15.05
C ILE A 65 -13.72 11.63 15.35
N ASN A 66 -13.64 12.82 14.74
CA ASN A 66 -12.47 13.68 14.74
C ASN A 66 -11.95 14.01 16.16
N GLU A 67 -12.84 14.21 17.13
CA GLU A 67 -12.49 14.50 18.53
C GLU A 67 -11.55 13.46 19.17
N LYS A 68 -11.62 12.19 18.75
CA LYS A 68 -10.79 11.11 19.28
C LYS A 68 -9.33 11.17 18.80
N TYR A 69 -9.07 11.83 17.68
CA TYR A 69 -7.77 11.81 16.99
C TYR A 69 -7.01 13.15 17.05
N GLU A 70 -7.66 14.25 17.41
CA GLU A 70 -6.98 15.55 17.59
C GLU A 70 -5.98 15.58 18.77
N GLY A 71 -6.02 14.60 19.68
CA GLY A 71 -5.10 14.50 20.82
C GLY A 71 -3.80 13.73 20.56
N ILE A 72 -3.52 13.30 19.33
CA ILE A 72 -2.34 12.47 18.97
C ILE A 72 -1.26 13.30 18.21
N HIS A 73 -1.24 14.62 18.38
CA HIS A 73 -0.16 15.48 17.89
C HIS A 73 0.76 15.95 19.02
#